data_AF-A0ABC8VEH4-F1
#
_entry.id   AF-A0ABC8VEH4-F1
#
_cell.length_a   1.000
_cell.length_b   1.000
_cell.length_c   1.000
_cell.angle_alpha   90.00
_cell.angle_beta   90.00
_cell.angle_gamma   90.00
#
_symmetry.space_group_name_H-M   'P 1'
#
loop_
_entity.id
_entity.type
_entity.pdbx_description
1 polymer ?
#
loop_
_entity_poly.entity_id
_entity_poly.type
_entity_poly.pdbx_seq_one_letter_code
_entity_poly.pdbx_strand_id
1 'polypeptide(L)'
;MAAPPPPVPNWAELPDDALLTVFERLGSADVLLGASVVCRSWFRIATREPRLWRRVDLADCCFDPTTDMEAMARAAVDRAAGRLEHFAADRFATGKLLRYIATRTNCLKSLCLLTCMDFRYKDLVVVGKRNPNLDELELTGCLPVRSILKIPMEVIGRAFPHLKRFQLNNRWANIELDEFLDNYQALGISNSMPELHSLQLFANRLHNNALHDILDKCPHLESLDIRQCFNIEVDAALKAKCSRLKDARFPKDSTKDYEYKTFTESPMPGSLTFAIDPPPPPPNYGYPSSDEDGECDDEDCENDGNDSDDDGEDVENQNEDSDDSDLEYLGHIMTHIAGFMV
;
A
#
# COMPACT_ATOMS: atom_id res chain seq x y z
N MET A 1 -17.52 57.82 -4.53
CA MET A 1 -16.37 57.11 -3.94
C MET A 1 -16.88 55.74 -3.51
N ALA A 2 -16.33 54.67 -4.09
CA ALA A 2 -16.67 53.30 -3.67
C ALA A 2 -16.16 53.09 -2.23
N ALA A 3 -16.94 52.40 -1.40
CA ALA A 3 -16.52 52.03 -0.06
C ALA A 3 -15.24 51.16 -0.13
N PRO A 4 -14.27 51.34 0.79
CA PRO A 4 -13.09 50.49 0.82
C PRO A 4 -13.53 49.03 1.02
N PRO A 5 -12.85 48.06 0.37
CA PRO A 5 -13.15 46.65 0.58
C PRO A 5 -13.01 46.30 2.06
N PRO A 6 -13.84 45.37 2.58
CA PRO A 6 -13.74 44.94 3.96
C PRO A 6 -12.33 44.41 4.25
N PRO A 7 -11.81 44.63 5.47
CA PRO A 7 -10.49 44.15 5.84
C PRO A 7 -10.43 42.63 5.70
N VAL A 8 -9.34 42.14 5.11
CA VAL A 8 -9.11 40.71 4.92
C VAL A 8 -9.05 40.05 6.30
N PRO A 9 -9.83 38.99 6.57
CA PRO A 9 -9.79 38.32 7.87
C PRO A 9 -8.38 37.80 8.17
N ASN A 10 -7.92 37.98 9.41
CA ASN A 10 -6.60 37.51 9.82
C ASN A 10 -6.63 36.00 10.13
N TRP A 11 -6.57 35.19 9.07
CA TRP A 11 -6.59 33.73 9.16
C TRP A 11 -5.41 33.13 9.93
N ALA A 12 -4.32 33.89 10.12
CA ALA A 12 -3.16 33.44 10.90
C ALA A 12 -3.41 33.39 12.42
N GLU A 13 -4.45 34.09 12.91
CA GLU A 13 -4.85 34.17 14.32
C GLU A 13 -6.04 33.27 14.67
N LEU A 14 -6.41 32.36 13.78
CA LEU A 14 -7.43 31.35 14.09
C LEU A 14 -7.01 30.54 15.33
N PRO A 15 -7.94 30.25 16.25
CA PRO A 15 -7.72 29.33 17.35
C PRO A 15 -7.24 27.94 16.88
N ASP A 16 -6.37 27.31 17.68
CA ASP A 16 -5.75 26.02 17.34
C ASP A 16 -6.80 24.91 17.07
N ASP A 17 -7.93 24.93 17.78
CA ASP A 17 -9.05 24.00 17.60
C ASP A 17 -9.79 24.17 16.27
N ALA A 18 -9.94 25.42 15.81
CA ALA A 18 -10.50 25.73 14.50
C ALA A 18 -9.55 25.25 13.38
N LEU A 19 -8.24 25.51 13.51
CA LEU A 19 -7.23 25.05 12.55
C LEU A 19 -7.15 23.53 12.48
N LEU A 20 -7.19 22.86 13.64
CA LEU A 20 -7.25 21.40 13.71
C LEU A 20 -8.46 20.84 12.96
N THR A 21 -9.65 21.42 13.18
CA THR A 21 -10.87 20.98 12.51
C THR A 21 -10.77 21.15 10.99
N VAL A 22 -10.13 22.22 10.52
CA VAL A 22 -9.86 22.41 9.09
C VAL A 22 -8.87 21.37 8.59
N PHE A 23 -7.75 21.15 9.29
CA PHE A 23 -6.72 20.20 8.85
C PHE A 23 -7.21 18.75 8.87
N GLU A 24 -8.12 18.39 9.78
CA GLU A 24 -8.77 17.08 9.79
C GLU A 24 -9.68 16.84 8.57
N ARG A 25 -10.13 17.92 7.90
CA ARG A 25 -10.87 17.84 6.64
C ARG A 25 -9.97 17.86 5.41
N LEU A 26 -8.73 18.30 5.56
CA LEU A 26 -7.72 18.30 4.51
C LEU A 26 -7.05 16.92 4.43
N GLY A 27 -6.60 16.53 3.24
CA GLY A 27 -5.78 15.33 3.06
C GLY A 27 -4.38 15.53 3.65
N SER A 28 -3.68 14.41 3.90
CA SER A 28 -2.30 14.48 4.42
C SER A 28 -1.36 15.22 3.46
N ALA A 29 -1.55 15.05 2.16
CA ALA A 29 -0.80 15.78 1.13
C ALA A 29 -1.05 17.30 1.21
N ASP A 30 -2.31 17.73 1.35
CA ASP A 30 -2.68 19.15 1.43
C ASP A 30 -2.11 19.82 2.69
N VAL A 31 -2.08 19.09 3.80
CA VAL A 31 -1.47 19.59 5.03
C VAL A 31 0.05 19.73 4.86
N LEU A 32 0.71 18.76 4.25
CA LEU A 32 2.15 18.78 4.01
C LEU A 32 2.58 19.88 3.03
N LEU A 33 1.95 19.94 1.86
CA LEU A 33 2.37 20.80 0.75
C LEU A 33 1.73 22.19 0.79
N GLY A 34 0.61 22.34 1.50
CA GLY A 34 -0.15 23.58 1.52
C GLY A 34 -0.25 24.18 2.91
N ALA A 35 -1.08 23.61 3.78
CA ALA A 35 -1.42 24.25 5.04
C ALA A 35 -0.18 24.52 5.93
N SER A 36 0.81 23.62 5.91
CA SER A 36 2.02 23.77 6.73
C SER A 36 2.98 24.86 6.23
N VAL A 37 2.85 25.36 4.99
CA VAL A 37 3.74 26.39 4.44
C VAL A 37 3.15 27.81 4.52
N VAL A 38 1.86 27.95 4.86
CA VAL A 38 1.16 29.25 4.91
C VAL A 38 1.75 30.19 5.97
N CYS A 39 1.92 29.71 7.21
CA CYS A 39 2.52 30.50 8.28
C CYS A 39 3.07 29.61 9.41
N ARG A 40 3.88 30.21 10.30
CA ARG A 40 4.50 29.51 11.45
C ARG A 40 3.49 28.90 12.42
N SER A 41 2.32 29.54 12.60
CA SER A 41 1.27 29.03 13.49
C SER A 41 0.70 27.72 12.95
N TRP A 42 0.36 27.70 11.66
CA TRP A 42 -0.18 26.53 10.96
C TRP A 42 0.85 25.41 10.87
N PHE A 43 2.09 25.73 10.53
CA PHE A 43 3.21 24.77 10.56
C PHE A 43 3.37 24.09 11.93
N ARG A 44 3.25 24.88 13.02
CA ARG A 44 3.36 24.36 14.38
C ARG A 44 2.25 23.37 14.69
N ILE A 45 1.00 23.67 14.33
CA ILE A 45 -0.15 22.77 14.54
C ILE A 45 0.00 21.51 13.69
N ALA A 46 0.28 21.67 12.39
CA ALA A 46 0.52 20.55 11.50
C ALA A 46 1.63 19.63 12.01
N THR A 47 2.69 20.15 12.66
CA THR A 47 3.81 19.32 13.12
C THR A 47 3.62 18.75 14.53
N ARG A 48 2.96 19.48 15.44
CA ARG A 48 2.91 19.12 16.86
C ARG A 48 1.68 18.32 17.28
N GLU A 49 0.71 18.13 16.40
CA GLU A 49 -0.55 17.46 16.72
C GLU A 49 -0.62 16.07 16.06
N PRO A 50 -0.25 14.99 16.78
CA PRO A 50 -0.22 13.64 16.22
C PRO A 50 -1.57 13.11 15.74
N ARG A 51 -2.67 13.70 16.23
CA ARG A 51 -4.03 13.29 15.86
C ARG A 51 -4.32 13.48 14.38
N LEU A 52 -3.72 14.49 13.75
CA LEU A 52 -3.81 14.76 12.32
C LEU A 52 -3.18 13.66 11.47
N TRP A 53 -2.19 12.96 12.02
CA TRP A 53 -1.37 11.97 11.30
C TRP A 53 -1.73 10.53 11.65
N ARG A 54 -2.88 10.31 12.29
CA ARG A 54 -3.40 8.95 12.49
C ARG A 54 -3.77 8.29 11.16
N ARG A 55 -4.19 9.10 10.19
CA ARG A 55 -4.48 8.68 8.82
C ARG A 55 -3.53 9.43 7.90
N VAL A 56 -2.65 8.70 7.23
CA VAL A 56 -1.74 9.24 6.22
C VAL A 56 -2.15 8.66 4.87
N ASP A 57 -2.81 9.48 4.07
CA ASP A 57 -3.19 9.12 2.71
C ASP A 57 -2.39 9.95 1.70
N LEU A 58 -1.49 9.27 0.99
CA LEU A 58 -0.64 9.82 -0.07
C LEU A 58 -0.85 9.03 -1.37
N ALA A 59 -2.00 8.36 -1.53
CA ALA A 59 -2.35 7.64 -2.75
C ALA A 59 -2.93 8.58 -3.83
N ASP A 60 -3.68 9.60 -3.41
CA ASP A 60 -4.34 10.57 -4.31
C ASP A 60 -3.57 11.89 -4.46
N CYS A 61 -2.30 11.92 -4.03
CA CYS A 61 -1.47 13.10 -4.22
C CYS A 61 -1.16 13.28 -5.72
N CYS A 62 -1.30 14.51 -6.22
CA CYS A 62 -0.80 14.86 -7.55
C CYS A 62 0.68 14.51 -7.62
N PHE A 63 1.03 13.60 -8.53
CA PHE A 63 2.41 13.17 -8.72
C PHE A 63 3.19 14.31 -9.36
N ASP A 64 3.89 15.08 -8.54
CA ASP A 64 4.95 15.98 -8.98
C ASP A 64 6.28 15.22 -8.92
N PRO A 65 6.96 14.98 -10.06
CA PRO A 65 8.25 14.30 -10.10
C PRO A 65 9.34 14.94 -9.23
N THR A 66 9.17 16.21 -8.84
CA THR A 66 10.13 16.93 -7.99
C THR A 66 9.91 16.68 -6.50
N THR A 67 8.74 16.13 -6.13
CA THR A 67 8.38 15.91 -4.74
C THR A 67 8.91 14.56 -4.23
N ASP A 68 9.75 14.59 -3.20
CA ASP A 68 10.20 13.38 -2.50
C ASP A 68 9.07 12.82 -1.61
N MET A 69 8.23 11.99 -2.22
CA MET A 69 7.10 11.32 -1.57
C MET A 69 7.53 10.40 -0.41
N GLU A 70 8.72 9.79 -0.49
CA GLU A 70 9.20 8.94 0.60
C GLU A 70 9.58 9.79 1.81
N ALA A 71 10.29 10.91 1.61
CA ALA A 71 10.59 11.85 2.69
C ALA A 71 9.33 12.43 3.33
N MET A 72 8.33 12.79 2.51
CA MET A 72 7.01 13.23 2.98
C MET A 72 6.32 12.18 3.85
N ALA A 73 6.28 10.93 3.38
CA ALA A 73 5.69 9.82 4.12
C ALA A 73 6.42 9.62 5.47
N ARG A 74 7.76 9.66 5.48
CA ARG A 74 8.54 9.55 6.73
C ARG A 74 8.22 10.67 7.71
N ALA A 75 8.15 11.91 7.24
CA ALA A 75 7.80 13.05 8.08
C ALA A 75 6.37 12.92 8.65
N ALA A 76 5.41 12.46 7.86
CA ALA A 76 4.04 12.19 8.33
C ALA A 76 4.00 11.08 9.40
N VAL A 77 4.71 9.98 9.17
CA VAL A 77 4.82 8.86 10.11
C VAL A 77 5.48 9.31 11.43
N ASP A 78 6.50 10.16 11.36
CA ASP A 78 7.14 10.73 12.56
C ASP A 78 6.20 11.62 13.36
N ARG A 79 5.43 12.49 12.67
CA ARG A 79 4.44 13.35 13.31
C ARG A 79 3.30 12.56 13.95
N ALA A 80 2.98 11.37 13.43
CA ALA A 80 1.99 10.47 14.04
C ALA A 80 2.42 9.97 15.43
N ALA A 81 3.70 10.06 15.80
CA ALA A 81 4.22 9.73 17.13
C ALA A 81 3.73 8.36 17.65
N GLY A 82 3.76 7.35 16.78
CA GLY A 82 3.33 5.98 17.09
C GLY A 82 1.83 5.72 17.09
N ARG A 83 1.02 6.71 16.70
CA ARG A 83 -0.45 6.61 16.60
C ARG A 83 -0.95 6.44 15.17
N LEU A 84 -0.07 6.08 14.23
CA LEU A 84 -0.46 5.84 12.85
C LEU A 84 -1.39 4.62 12.77
N GLU A 85 -2.62 4.83 12.33
CA GLU A 85 -3.68 3.84 12.19
C GLU A 85 -3.94 3.45 10.73
N HIS A 86 -3.70 4.36 9.77
CA HIS A 86 -3.85 4.09 8.35
C HIS A 86 -2.73 4.72 7.53
N PHE A 87 -2.21 3.97 6.56
CA PHE A 87 -1.22 4.44 5.59
C PHE A 87 -1.60 4.02 4.18
N ALA A 88 -1.66 4.96 3.25
CA ALA A 88 -1.85 4.71 1.83
C ALA A 88 -0.76 5.38 0.98
N ALA A 89 -0.26 4.65 -0.01
CA ALA A 89 0.78 5.13 -0.93
C ALA A 89 0.57 4.57 -2.35
N ASP A 90 0.79 5.43 -3.35
CA ASP A 90 0.76 5.07 -4.77
C ASP A 90 2.15 5.22 -5.41
N ARG A 91 2.65 4.16 -6.06
CA ARG A 91 3.91 4.09 -6.83
C ARG A 91 5.23 4.26 -6.06
N PHE A 92 5.25 4.92 -4.90
CA PHE A 92 6.50 5.28 -4.23
C PHE A 92 6.88 4.41 -3.01
N ALA A 93 6.01 3.52 -2.53
CA ALA A 93 6.32 2.76 -1.33
C ALA A 93 7.42 1.71 -1.58
N THR A 94 8.51 1.82 -0.82
CA THR A 94 9.65 0.92 -0.88
C THR A 94 9.68 -0.03 0.33
N GLY A 95 10.43 -1.14 0.22
CA GLY A 95 10.70 -2.03 1.36
C GLY A 95 11.35 -1.29 2.54
N LYS A 96 12.19 -0.28 2.28
CA LYS A 96 12.79 0.58 3.31
C LYS A 96 11.73 1.41 4.04
N LEU A 97 10.75 1.95 3.31
CA LEU A 97 9.65 2.70 3.91
C LEU A 97 8.74 1.81 4.75
N LEU A 98 8.36 0.62 4.27
CA LEU A 98 7.52 -0.33 5.02
C LEU A 98 8.18 -0.75 6.34
N ARG A 99 9.47 -1.08 6.31
CA ARG A 99 10.24 -1.42 7.52
C ARG A 99 10.32 -0.24 8.48
N TYR A 100 10.44 0.97 7.96
CA TYR A 100 10.44 2.19 8.78
C TYR A 100 9.07 2.41 9.45
N ILE A 101 7.96 2.26 8.73
CA ILE A 101 6.62 2.35 9.34
C ILE A 101 6.47 1.34 10.49
N ALA A 102 6.91 0.09 10.26
CA ALA A 102 6.86 -0.97 11.26
C ALA A 102 7.71 -0.68 12.52
N THR A 103 8.76 0.14 12.43
CA THR A 103 9.53 0.55 13.63
C THR A 103 8.93 1.75 14.35
N ARG A 104 8.02 2.50 13.71
CA ARG A 104 7.45 3.73 14.24
C ARG A 104 6.05 3.56 14.83
N THR A 105 5.28 2.57 14.39
CA THR A 105 3.91 2.32 14.91
C THR A 105 3.65 0.84 15.19
N ASN A 106 2.86 0.57 16.23
CA ASN A 106 2.24 -0.74 16.50
C ASN A 106 0.69 -0.67 16.46
N CYS A 107 0.13 0.47 16.03
CA CYS A 107 -1.31 0.75 15.99
C CYS A 107 -1.92 0.73 14.58
N LEU A 108 -1.15 0.33 13.54
CA LEU A 108 -1.64 0.30 12.17
C LEU A 108 -2.80 -0.69 12.02
N LYS A 109 -3.94 -0.19 11.55
CA LYS A 109 -5.17 -0.95 11.27
C LYS A 109 -5.41 -1.15 9.78
N SER A 110 -4.84 -0.28 8.94
CA SER A 110 -5.08 -0.28 7.51
C SER A 110 -3.83 0.10 6.73
N LEU A 111 -3.51 -0.68 5.70
CA LEU A 111 -2.38 -0.47 4.81
C LEU A 111 -2.83 -0.62 3.35
N CYS A 112 -2.72 0.45 2.56
CA CYS A 112 -3.05 0.46 1.15
C CYS A 112 -1.81 0.76 0.29
N LEU A 113 -1.43 -0.19 -0.56
CA LEU A 113 -0.32 -0.04 -1.49
C LEU A 113 -0.85 -0.15 -2.92
N LEU A 114 -0.68 0.92 -3.69
CA LEU A 114 -1.15 1.04 -5.06
C LEU A 114 0.06 1.14 -6.00
N THR A 115 0.15 0.28 -7.01
CA THR A 115 1.21 0.28 -8.02
C THR A 115 2.64 0.34 -7.43
N CYS A 116 2.84 -0.12 -6.18
CA CYS A 116 4.12 -0.12 -5.49
C CYS A 116 4.89 -1.39 -5.86
N MET A 117 6.03 -1.24 -6.54
CA MET A 117 6.79 -2.37 -7.08
C MET A 117 8.10 -2.65 -6.35
N ASP A 118 8.57 -1.71 -5.51
CA ASP A 118 9.89 -1.76 -4.88
C ASP A 118 9.86 -2.29 -3.44
N PHE A 119 9.13 -3.39 -3.21
CA PHE A 119 9.17 -4.09 -1.92
C PHE A 119 9.10 -5.60 -2.11
N ARG A 120 9.50 -6.36 -1.09
CA ARG A 120 9.41 -7.82 -1.05
C ARG A 120 8.36 -8.24 -0.04
N TYR A 121 7.81 -9.45 -0.19
CA TYR A 121 6.86 -10.00 0.80
C TYR A 121 7.41 -9.99 2.23
N LYS A 122 8.73 -10.14 2.41
CA LYS A 122 9.39 -10.09 3.72
C LYS A 122 9.22 -8.73 4.41
N ASP A 123 9.09 -7.66 3.65
CA ASP A 123 8.89 -6.31 4.20
C ASP A 123 7.47 -6.16 4.74
N LEU A 124 6.45 -6.73 4.08
CA LEU A 124 5.09 -6.85 4.62
C LEU A 124 5.04 -7.75 5.87
N VAL A 125 5.79 -8.84 5.90
CA VAL A 125 5.88 -9.70 7.10
C VAL A 125 6.44 -8.94 8.30
N VAL A 126 7.40 -8.03 8.10
CA VAL A 126 7.90 -7.17 9.16
C VAL A 126 6.82 -6.23 9.69
N VAL A 127 5.98 -5.67 8.80
CA VAL A 127 4.81 -4.88 9.19
C VAL A 127 3.82 -5.73 9.99
N GLY A 128 3.42 -6.90 9.51
CA GLY A 128 2.48 -7.78 10.22
C GLY A 128 2.96 -8.22 11.60
N LYS A 129 4.26 -8.49 11.76
CA LYS A 129 4.86 -8.79 13.08
C LYS A 129 4.75 -7.63 14.08
N ARG A 130 4.77 -6.38 13.60
CA ARG A 130 4.66 -5.18 14.44
C ARG A 130 3.22 -4.71 14.60
N ASN A 131 2.35 -5.05 13.64
CA ASN A 131 0.95 -4.65 13.56
C ASN A 131 0.05 -5.87 13.33
N PRO A 132 -0.02 -6.84 14.27
CA PRO A 132 -0.79 -8.07 14.07
C PRO A 132 -2.31 -7.84 14.05
N ASN A 133 -2.77 -6.68 14.52
CA ASN A 133 -4.18 -6.28 14.57
C ASN A 133 -4.63 -5.49 13.31
N LEU A 134 -3.87 -5.57 12.23
CA LEU A 134 -4.23 -4.91 10.97
C LEU A 134 -5.50 -5.56 10.40
N ASP A 135 -6.54 -4.74 10.24
CA ASP A 135 -7.88 -5.15 9.80
C ASP A 135 -8.02 -5.11 8.27
N GLU A 136 -7.30 -4.20 7.62
CA GLU A 136 -7.41 -3.93 6.18
C GLU A 136 -6.05 -3.94 5.48
N LEU A 137 -5.92 -4.75 4.44
CA LEU A 137 -4.76 -4.75 3.56
C LEU A 137 -5.25 -4.62 2.12
N GLU A 138 -4.67 -3.66 1.41
CA GLU A 138 -4.89 -3.48 -0.01
C GLU A 138 -3.56 -3.51 -0.77
N LEU A 139 -3.51 -4.37 -1.77
CA LEU A 139 -2.44 -4.51 -2.74
C LEU A 139 -3.07 -4.40 -4.14
N THR A 140 -3.05 -3.20 -4.71
CA THR A 140 -3.63 -2.93 -6.02
C THR A 140 -2.53 -2.65 -7.03
N GLY A 141 -2.35 -3.49 -8.04
CA GLY A 141 -1.36 -3.29 -9.09
C GLY A 141 0.09 -3.44 -8.62
N CYS A 142 0.35 -4.01 -7.44
CA CYS A 142 1.70 -4.26 -6.91
C CYS A 142 2.32 -5.58 -7.44
N LEU A 143 1.58 -6.33 -8.25
CA LEU A 143 1.92 -7.68 -8.69
C LEU A 143 1.83 -7.79 -10.21
N PRO A 144 2.95 -7.62 -10.93
CA PRO A 144 2.97 -7.90 -12.36
C PRO A 144 2.63 -9.37 -12.62
N VAL A 145 1.91 -9.66 -13.70
CA VAL A 145 1.50 -11.04 -14.06
C VAL A 145 2.70 -11.99 -14.15
N ARG A 146 3.85 -11.49 -14.63
CA ARG A 146 5.14 -12.24 -14.68
C ARG A 146 5.79 -12.48 -13.32
N SER A 147 5.16 -12.07 -12.23
CA SER A 147 5.72 -12.08 -10.88
C SER A 147 4.66 -12.45 -9.85
N ILE A 148 3.62 -13.18 -10.26
CA ILE A 148 2.52 -13.60 -9.39
C ILE A 148 3.00 -14.40 -8.16
N LEU A 149 4.10 -15.14 -8.30
CA LEU A 149 4.75 -15.92 -7.23
C LEU A 149 5.58 -15.07 -6.25
N LYS A 150 5.85 -13.79 -6.54
CA LYS A 150 6.74 -12.97 -5.71
C LYS A 150 6.16 -12.66 -4.33
N ILE A 151 4.83 -12.70 -4.19
CA ILE A 151 4.17 -12.47 -2.90
C ILE A 151 3.34 -13.72 -2.55
N PRO A 152 3.89 -14.64 -1.75
CA PRO A 152 3.16 -15.80 -1.27
C PRO A 152 2.06 -15.36 -0.30
N MET A 153 0.80 -15.35 -0.76
CA MET A 153 -0.34 -14.91 0.05
C MET A 153 -0.50 -15.71 1.35
N GLU A 154 -0.11 -16.98 1.36
CA GLU A 154 -0.14 -17.80 2.58
C GLU A 154 0.75 -17.23 3.69
N VAL A 155 1.93 -16.74 3.33
CA VAL A 155 2.87 -16.12 4.28
C VAL A 155 2.33 -14.77 4.74
N ILE A 156 1.70 -14.01 3.84
CA ILE A 156 1.08 -12.72 4.17
C ILE A 156 -0.10 -12.91 5.13
N GLY A 157 -1.00 -13.87 4.87
CA GLY A 157 -2.13 -14.14 5.77
C GLY A 157 -1.69 -14.56 7.17
N ARG A 158 -0.63 -15.37 7.28
CA ARG A 158 -0.01 -15.71 8.57
C ARG A 158 0.61 -14.51 9.29
N ALA A 159 1.03 -13.47 8.57
CA ALA A 159 1.54 -12.24 9.17
C ALA A 159 0.43 -11.29 9.64
N PHE A 160 -0.79 -11.43 9.12
CA PHE A 160 -1.96 -10.62 9.45
C PHE A 160 -3.14 -11.53 9.89
N PRO A 161 -3.06 -12.16 11.07
CA PRO A 161 -4.00 -13.22 11.47
C PRO A 161 -5.44 -12.72 11.72
N HIS A 162 -5.64 -11.41 11.88
CA HIS A 162 -6.94 -10.80 12.15
C HIS A 162 -7.48 -9.99 10.96
N LEU A 163 -6.94 -10.23 9.75
CA LEU A 163 -7.31 -9.50 8.56
C LEU A 163 -8.79 -9.74 8.20
N LYS A 164 -9.57 -8.66 8.15
CA LYS A 164 -11.02 -8.70 7.85
C LYS A 164 -11.34 -8.27 6.44
N ARG A 165 -10.57 -7.33 5.89
CA ARG A 165 -10.74 -6.83 4.53
C ARG A 165 -9.44 -6.99 3.77
N PHE A 166 -9.51 -7.76 2.69
CA PHE A 166 -8.37 -7.94 1.80
C PHE A 166 -8.74 -7.57 0.37
N GLN A 167 -7.95 -6.68 -0.19
CA GLN A 167 -8.05 -6.28 -1.59
C GLN A 167 -6.75 -6.65 -2.28
N LEU A 168 -6.84 -7.60 -3.21
CA LEU A 168 -5.73 -8.00 -4.06
C LEU A 168 -6.19 -7.75 -5.49
N ASN A 169 -5.88 -6.58 -6.03
CA ASN A 169 -6.38 -6.17 -7.33
C ASN A 169 -5.23 -6.16 -8.33
N ASN A 170 -5.47 -6.76 -9.49
CA ASN A 170 -4.46 -6.89 -10.54
C ASN A 170 -4.92 -6.21 -11.82
N ARG A 171 -4.10 -6.34 -12.88
CA ARG A 171 -4.49 -6.00 -14.24
C ARG A 171 -4.67 -7.30 -15.00
N TRP A 172 -5.81 -7.47 -15.65
CA TRP A 172 -6.06 -8.70 -16.38
C TRP A 172 -5.17 -8.74 -17.62
N ALA A 173 -4.45 -9.83 -17.81
CA ALA A 173 -3.71 -10.11 -19.04
C ALA A 173 -4.16 -11.45 -19.62
N ASN A 174 -4.40 -11.49 -20.94
CA ASN A 174 -4.77 -12.72 -21.63
C ASN A 174 -3.52 -13.53 -22.03
N ILE A 175 -2.89 -14.17 -21.05
CA ILE A 175 -1.68 -14.99 -21.22
C ILE A 175 -2.03 -16.44 -20.88
N GLU A 176 -1.40 -17.40 -21.55
CA GLU A 176 -1.50 -18.81 -21.15
C GLU A 176 -0.51 -19.10 -20.02
N LEU A 177 -1.03 -19.47 -18.86
CA LEU A 177 -0.29 -19.94 -17.70
C LEU A 177 -0.90 -21.27 -17.24
N ASP A 178 -0.12 -22.07 -16.53
CA ASP A 178 -0.64 -23.26 -15.87
C ASP A 178 -1.63 -22.87 -14.76
N GLU A 179 -2.68 -23.68 -14.59
CA GLU A 179 -3.74 -23.47 -13.61
C GLU A 179 -3.21 -23.31 -12.17
N PHE A 180 -2.12 -24.00 -11.81
CA PHE A 180 -1.46 -23.87 -10.52
C PHE A 180 -1.00 -22.43 -10.26
N LEU A 181 -0.43 -21.77 -11.27
CA LEU A 181 0.11 -20.41 -11.14
C LEU A 181 -1.02 -19.39 -11.01
N ASP A 182 -2.04 -19.57 -11.84
CA ASP A 182 -3.28 -18.80 -11.84
C ASP A 182 -3.96 -18.89 -10.45
N ASN A 183 -3.99 -20.08 -9.85
CA ASN A 183 -4.60 -20.33 -8.55
C ASN A 183 -3.70 -20.04 -7.34
N TYR A 184 -2.39 -19.81 -7.54
CA TYR A 184 -1.41 -19.75 -6.46
C TYR A 184 -1.78 -18.77 -5.33
N GLN A 185 -2.16 -17.54 -5.70
CA GLN A 185 -2.51 -16.51 -4.72
C GLN A 185 -3.82 -16.84 -4.01
N ALA A 186 -4.84 -17.29 -4.75
CA ALA A 186 -6.14 -17.65 -4.21
C ALA A 186 -6.06 -18.80 -3.19
N LEU A 187 -5.26 -19.83 -3.48
CA LEU A 187 -5.00 -20.93 -2.54
C LEU A 187 -4.23 -20.47 -1.31
N GLY A 188 -3.31 -19.52 -1.45
CA GLY A 188 -2.63 -18.91 -0.30
C GLY A 188 -3.60 -18.17 0.62
N ILE A 189 -4.57 -17.44 0.05
CA ILE A 189 -5.62 -16.74 0.81
C ILE A 189 -6.50 -17.74 1.56
N SER A 190 -7.05 -18.75 0.86
CA SER A 190 -7.95 -19.74 1.46
C SER A 190 -7.31 -20.49 2.64
N ASN A 191 -6.00 -20.74 2.58
CA ASN A 191 -5.28 -21.49 3.61
C ASN A 191 -4.84 -20.65 4.82
N SER A 192 -4.88 -19.32 4.75
CA SER A 192 -4.24 -18.47 5.78
C SER A 192 -5.09 -17.30 6.29
N MET A 193 -6.24 -17.00 5.66
CA MET A 193 -7.08 -15.84 6.00
C MET A 193 -8.54 -16.22 6.29
N PRO A 194 -8.81 -17.09 7.29
CA PRO A 194 -10.18 -17.56 7.58
C PRO A 194 -11.12 -16.48 8.14
N GLU A 195 -10.57 -15.41 8.72
CA GLU A 195 -11.30 -14.31 9.36
C GLU A 195 -11.81 -13.23 8.37
N LEU A 196 -11.63 -13.44 7.06
CA LEU A 196 -12.04 -12.48 6.04
C LEU A 196 -13.57 -12.29 6.03
N HIS A 197 -13.97 -11.01 6.04
CA HIS A 197 -15.35 -10.55 5.87
C HIS A 197 -15.58 -9.93 4.49
N SER A 198 -14.56 -9.28 3.92
CA SER A 198 -14.60 -8.72 2.57
C SER A 198 -13.37 -9.13 1.78
N LEU A 199 -13.58 -9.64 0.57
CA LEU A 199 -12.51 -10.04 -0.33
C LEU A 199 -12.75 -9.45 -1.72
N GLN A 200 -11.78 -8.70 -2.21
CA GLN A 200 -11.76 -8.18 -3.56
C GLN A 200 -10.56 -8.74 -4.31
N LEU A 201 -10.83 -9.44 -5.41
CA LEU A 201 -9.85 -10.09 -6.28
C LEU A 201 -9.96 -9.52 -7.70
N PHE A 202 -10.14 -8.20 -7.84
CA PHE A 202 -10.42 -7.59 -9.13
C PHE A 202 -9.35 -7.95 -10.17
N ALA A 203 -9.77 -8.42 -11.35
CA ALA A 203 -8.89 -8.78 -12.46
C ALA A 203 -7.79 -9.81 -12.13
N ASN A 204 -8.06 -10.75 -11.21
CA ASN A 204 -7.16 -11.86 -10.89
C ASN A 204 -7.43 -13.11 -11.71
N ARG A 205 -6.36 -13.74 -12.20
CA ARG A 205 -6.43 -14.95 -13.03
C ARG A 205 -6.60 -16.23 -12.20
N LEU A 206 -7.69 -16.38 -11.47
CA LEU A 206 -8.01 -17.61 -10.72
C LEU A 206 -9.12 -18.43 -11.38
N HIS A 207 -9.18 -19.72 -11.07
CA HIS A 207 -10.19 -20.66 -11.56
C HIS A 207 -11.20 -21.05 -10.46
N ASN A 208 -12.30 -21.69 -10.88
CA ASN A 208 -13.42 -22.02 -10.00
C ASN A 208 -13.02 -22.85 -8.77
N ASN A 209 -12.08 -23.79 -8.91
CA ASN A 209 -11.62 -24.62 -7.80
C ASN A 209 -10.99 -23.80 -6.66
N ALA A 210 -10.08 -22.86 -6.95
CA ALA A 210 -9.47 -22.01 -5.94
C ALA A 210 -10.48 -21.04 -5.33
N LEU A 211 -11.42 -20.52 -6.14
CA LEU A 211 -12.51 -19.70 -5.62
C LEU A 211 -13.44 -20.48 -4.69
N HIS A 212 -13.78 -21.72 -5.03
CA HIS A 212 -14.56 -22.60 -4.16
C HIS A 212 -13.83 -22.88 -2.84
N ASP A 213 -12.52 -23.10 -2.89
CA ASP A 213 -11.71 -23.32 -1.69
C ASP A 213 -11.72 -22.09 -0.76
N ILE A 214 -11.62 -20.87 -1.30
CA ILE A 214 -11.81 -19.63 -0.54
C ILE A 214 -13.21 -19.60 0.10
N LEU A 215 -14.25 -19.83 -0.69
CA LEU A 215 -15.64 -19.78 -0.21
C LEU A 215 -15.94 -20.80 0.89
N ASP A 216 -15.24 -21.93 0.89
CA ASP A 216 -15.38 -23.00 1.88
C ASP A 216 -14.54 -22.75 3.14
N LYS A 217 -13.35 -22.16 3.01
CA LYS A 217 -12.42 -21.92 4.13
C LYS A 217 -12.52 -20.54 4.78
N CYS A 218 -13.23 -19.60 4.17
CA CYS A 218 -13.53 -18.28 4.75
C CYS A 218 -15.00 -18.19 5.18
N PRO A 219 -15.39 -18.77 6.34
CA PRO A 219 -16.79 -18.85 6.76
C PRO A 219 -17.42 -17.48 7.06
N HIS A 220 -16.63 -16.49 7.44
CA HIS A 220 -17.10 -15.15 7.79
C HIS A 220 -17.27 -14.20 6.59
N LEU A 221 -16.98 -14.67 5.38
CA LEU A 221 -17.03 -13.84 4.19
C LEU A 221 -18.47 -13.36 3.93
N GLU A 222 -18.64 -12.04 3.83
CA GLU A 222 -19.91 -11.36 3.58
C GLU A 222 -19.91 -10.64 2.22
N SER A 223 -18.75 -10.21 1.74
CA SER A 223 -18.60 -9.49 0.47
C SER A 223 -17.51 -10.14 -0.38
N LEU A 224 -17.83 -10.38 -1.65
CA LEU A 224 -16.89 -10.88 -2.66
C LEU A 224 -16.98 -10.05 -3.93
N ASP A 225 -15.86 -9.55 -4.40
CA ASP A 225 -15.75 -8.93 -5.73
C ASP A 225 -14.67 -9.62 -6.56
N ILE A 226 -15.11 -10.26 -7.65
CA ILE A 226 -14.30 -10.97 -8.63
C ILE A 226 -14.52 -10.42 -10.04
N ARG A 227 -14.87 -9.13 -10.15
CA ARG A 227 -15.00 -8.47 -11.44
C ARG A 227 -13.70 -8.59 -12.23
N GLN A 228 -13.85 -8.79 -13.54
CA GLN A 228 -12.75 -9.05 -14.47
C GLN A 228 -11.91 -10.32 -14.21
N CYS A 229 -12.33 -11.23 -13.33
CA CYS A 229 -11.73 -12.56 -13.23
C CYS A 229 -12.24 -13.47 -14.35
N PHE A 230 -11.73 -13.30 -15.58
CA PHE A 230 -12.32 -13.93 -16.77
C PHE A 230 -12.12 -15.45 -16.91
N ASN A 231 -11.26 -16.06 -16.08
CA ASN A 231 -11.12 -17.52 -15.99
C ASN A 231 -12.22 -18.18 -15.16
N ILE A 232 -13.06 -17.39 -14.48
CA ILE A 232 -14.18 -17.90 -13.67
C ILE A 232 -15.42 -18.11 -14.53
N GLU A 233 -15.96 -19.32 -14.48
CA GLU A 233 -17.26 -19.67 -15.03
C GLU A 233 -18.35 -19.49 -13.97
N VAL A 234 -19.33 -18.63 -14.25
CA VAL A 234 -20.45 -18.37 -13.33
C VAL A 234 -21.57 -19.38 -13.53
N ASP A 235 -21.38 -20.57 -12.98
CA ASP A 235 -22.33 -21.68 -13.03
C ASP A 235 -23.32 -21.68 -11.85
N ALA A 236 -24.20 -22.70 -11.80
CA ALA A 236 -25.17 -22.84 -10.72
C ALA A 236 -24.51 -23.14 -9.36
N ALA A 237 -23.39 -23.85 -9.34
CA ALA A 237 -22.68 -24.24 -8.12
C ALA A 237 -22.03 -23.02 -7.44
N LEU A 238 -21.37 -22.16 -8.23
CA LEU A 238 -20.79 -20.92 -7.75
C LEU A 238 -21.87 -19.98 -7.21
N LYS A 239 -22.97 -19.81 -7.94
CA LYS A 239 -24.11 -18.99 -7.48
C LYS A 239 -24.70 -19.51 -6.17
N ALA A 240 -24.82 -20.84 -6.01
CA ALA A 240 -25.30 -21.44 -4.78
C ALA A 240 -24.36 -21.14 -3.59
N LYS A 241 -23.04 -21.26 -3.77
CA LYS A 241 -22.08 -20.91 -2.71
C LYS A 241 -22.08 -19.42 -2.37
N CYS A 242 -22.21 -18.55 -3.37
CA CYS A 242 -22.27 -17.10 -3.16
C CYS A 242 -23.61 -16.61 -2.58
N SER A 243 -24.66 -17.43 -2.55
CA SER A 243 -25.99 -17.02 -2.04
C SER A 243 -26.01 -16.62 -0.56
N ARG A 244 -24.99 -17.04 0.22
CA ARG A 244 -24.82 -16.65 1.62
C ARG A 244 -24.20 -15.25 1.79
N LEU A 245 -23.60 -14.70 0.73
CA LEU A 245 -22.92 -13.40 0.76
C LEU A 245 -23.95 -12.27 0.69
N LYS A 246 -23.65 -11.15 1.35
CA LYS A 246 -24.46 -9.93 1.29
C LYS A 246 -24.24 -9.17 -0.02
N ASP A 247 -22.99 -9.13 -0.49
CA ASP A 247 -22.63 -8.54 -1.78
C ASP A 247 -21.71 -9.51 -2.55
N ALA A 248 -22.02 -9.70 -3.83
CA ALA A 248 -21.26 -10.57 -4.73
C ALA A 248 -21.22 -9.94 -6.11
N ARG A 249 -20.02 -9.57 -6.57
CA ARG A 249 -19.78 -8.97 -7.89
C ARG A 249 -19.03 -9.94 -8.79
N PHE A 250 -19.60 -10.25 -9.93
CA PHE A 250 -19.15 -11.30 -10.84
C PHE A 250 -18.30 -10.76 -11.99
N PRO A 251 -17.55 -11.61 -12.72
CA PRO A 251 -16.56 -11.19 -13.70
C PRO A 251 -17.02 -10.19 -14.77
N LYS A 252 -18.31 -10.25 -15.16
CA LYS A 252 -18.90 -9.43 -16.22
C LYS A 252 -19.77 -8.28 -15.71
N ASP A 253 -19.83 -8.06 -14.39
CA ASP A 253 -20.58 -6.94 -13.81
C ASP A 253 -19.92 -5.60 -14.14
N SER A 254 -20.69 -4.52 -14.01
CA SER A 254 -20.20 -3.17 -14.30
C SER A 254 -19.04 -2.78 -13.38
N THR A 255 -18.07 -2.06 -13.94
CA THR A 255 -16.89 -1.53 -13.23
C THR A 255 -16.91 0.00 -13.13
N LYS A 256 -18.08 0.62 -13.35
CA LYS A 256 -18.22 2.10 -13.35
C LYS A 256 -17.95 2.73 -11.98
N ASP A 257 -18.19 1.96 -10.93
CA ASP A 257 -17.97 2.27 -9.52
C ASP A 257 -16.59 1.83 -9.03
N TYR A 258 -15.74 1.27 -9.90
CA TYR A 258 -14.39 0.88 -9.52
C TYR A 258 -13.49 2.12 -9.46
N GLU A 259 -12.85 2.30 -8.30
CA GLU A 259 -12.11 3.52 -7.94
C GLU A 259 -10.87 3.74 -8.81
N TYR A 260 -10.28 2.66 -9.34
CA TYR A 260 -9.08 2.71 -10.18
C TYR A 260 -9.40 2.54 -11.66
N LYS A 261 -8.51 3.07 -12.52
CA LYS A 261 -8.61 2.82 -13.96
C LYS A 261 -8.49 1.31 -14.22
N THR A 262 -9.53 0.73 -14.80
CA THR A 262 -9.49 -0.67 -15.25
C THR A 262 -8.55 -0.79 -16.44
N PHE A 263 -7.48 -1.58 -16.32
CA PHE A 263 -6.58 -1.85 -17.43
C PHE A 263 -6.58 -3.35 -17.71
N THR A 264 -7.05 -3.72 -18.91
CA THR A 264 -6.71 -5.00 -19.52
C THR A 264 -5.38 -4.82 -20.27
N GLU A 265 -4.32 -5.50 -19.85
CA GLU A 265 -3.08 -5.51 -20.60
C GLU A 265 -3.28 -6.36 -21.87
N SER A 266 -3.21 -5.72 -23.03
CA SER A 266 -3.15 -6.43 -24.31
C SER A 266 -1.88 -7.29 -24.34
N PRO A 267 -1.96 -8.57 -24.72
CA PRO A 267 -0.77 -9.40 -24.88
C PRO A 267 0.18 -8.73 -25.87
N MET A 268 1.44 -8.48 -25.46
CA MET A 268 2.49 -8.12 -26.41
C MET A 268 2.57 -9.22 -27.48
N PRO A 269 2.49 -8.90 -28.78
CA PRO A 269 2.63 -9.92 -29.82
C PRO A 269 4.06 -10.46 -29.81
N GLY A 270 4.24 -11.70 -29.36
CA GLY A 270 5.53 -12.37 -29.31
C GLY A 270 5.59 -13.45 -28.23
N SER A 271 5.26 -14.68 -28.65
CA SER A 271 5.43 -15.96 -27.93
C SER A 271 6.50 -15.96 -26.86
N LEU A 272 6.13 -16.26 -25.62
CA LEU A 272 7.12 -16.61 -24.60
C LEU A 272 6.55 -17.77 -23.77
N THR A 273 6.97 -18.98 -24.14
CA THR A 273 7.17 -20.07 -23.19
C THR A 273 8.13 -19.56 -22.12
N PHE A 274 7.64 -19.30 -20.91
CA PHE A 274 8.46 -18.77 -19.82
C PHE A 274 8.84 -19.89 -18.85
N ALA A 275 10.14 -20.07 -18.64
CA ALA A 275 10.65 -20.80 -17.49
C ALA A 275 10.36 -19.96 -16.24
N ILE A 276 9.58 -20.53 -15.32
CA ILE A 276 9.26 -19.94 -14.02
C ILE A 276 10.22 -20.59 -13.03
N ASP A 277 10.96 -19.78 -12.28
CA ASP A 277 11.81 -20.28 -11.21
C ASP A 277 10.95 -21.10 -10.22
N PRO A 278 11.43 -22.28 -9.79
CA PRO A 278 10.66 -23.12 -8.88
C PRO A 278 10.34 -22.38 -7.57
N PRO A 279 9.18 -22.65 -6.95
CA PRO A 279 8.78 -22.01 -5.71
C PRO A 279 9.83 -22.26 -4.61
N PRO A 280 10.02 -21.32 -3.66
CA PRO A 280 10.94 -21.52 -2.55
C PRO A 280 10.52 -22.75 -1.72
N PRO A 281 11.48 -23.55 -1.24
CA PRO A 281 11.17 -24.75 -0.45
C PRO A 281 10.43 -24.37 0.85
N PRO A 282 9.57 -25.27 1.36
CA PRO A 282 8.90 -25.05 2.64
C PRO A 282 9.94 -24.87 3.76
N PRO A 283 9.68 -24.02 4.76
CA PRO A 283 10.58 -23.84 5.88
C PRO A 283 10.79 -25.17 6.62
N ASN A 284 12.03 -25.63 6.67
CA ASN A 284 12.45 -26.82 7.40
C ASN A 284 12.32 -26.56 8.90
N TYR A 285 11.21 -26.98 9.50
CA TYR A 285 11.11 -27.11 10.95
C TYR A 285 11.85 -28.39 11.35
N GLY A 286 13.17 -28.29 11.46
CA GLY A 286 13.98 -29.32 12.09
C GLY A 286 13.53 -29.45 13.55
N TYR A 287 12.81 -30.53 13.85
CA TYR A 287 12.68 -31.01 15.22
C TYR A 287 14.08 -31.39 15.72
N PRO A 288 14.51 -30.96 16.92
CA PRO A 288 15.76 -31.42 17.48
C PRO A 288 15.59 -32.89 17.87
N SER A 289 16.17 -33.79 17.09
CA SER A 289 16.47 -35.13 17.56
C SER A 289 17.71 -35.07 18.43
N SER A 290 17.60 -35.70 19.58
CA SER A 290 18.63 -35.91 20.58
C SER A 290 19.80 -36.76 20.07
N ASP A 291 20.90 -36.65 20.80
CA ASP A 291 22.08 -37.53 20.83
C ASP A 291 23.03 -37.34 19.63
N GLU A 292 24.36 -37.25 19.73
CA GLU A 292 25.37 -37.33 20.79
C GLU A 292 26.68 -36.86 20.10
N ASP A 293 27.58 -36.21 20.86
CA ASP A 293 29.05 -36.22 20.74
C ASP A 293 29.75 -35.65 19.49
N GLY A 294 30.63 -34.65 19.69
CA GLY A 294 31.63 -34.26 18.70
C GLY A 294 32.36 -32.96 19.04
N GLU A 295 33.28 -33.05 20.01
CA GLU A 295 34.53 -32.29 20.18
C GLU A 295 34.56 -30.79 19.81
N CYS A 296 34.75 -29.98 20.87
CA CYS A 296 35.27 -28.63 20.79
C CYS A 296 36.77 -28.71 20.48
N ASP A 297 37.23 -27.96 19.49
CA ASP A 297 38.63 -27.53 19.40
C ASP A 297 38.67 -26.06 18.94
N ASP A 298 39.58 -25.35 19.60
CA ASP A 298 39.74 -23.92 19.69
C ASP A 298 40.41 -23.25 18.47
N GLU A 299 40.43 -21.91 18.56
CA GLU A 299 41.41 -20.96 18.00
C GLU A 299 41.09 -20.21 16.69
N ASP A 300 40.71 -18.94 16.91
CA ASP A 300 41.31 -17.71 16.36
C ASP A 300 41.64 -17.62 14.87
N CYS A 301 41.08 -16.60 14.21
CA CYS A 301 41.82 -15.67 13.34
C CYS A 301 41.02 -14.38 13.19
N GLU A 302 41.60 -13.29 13.68
CA GLU A 302 41.16 -11.92 13.46
C GLU A 302 41.31 -11.48 11.99
N ASN A 303 40.49 -10.50 11.63
CA ASN A 303 40.88 -9.27 10.91
C ASN A 303 40.80 -9.15 9.37
N ASP A 304 40.29 -7.97 9.02
CA ASP A 304 40.50 -7.12 7.84
C ASP A 304 40.05 -7.50 6.42
N GLY A 305 39.32 -6.56 5.82
CA GLY A 305 38.98 -6.53 4.39
C GLY A 305 38.09 -5.33 4.05
N ASN A 306 38.57 -4.13 4.35
CA ASN A 306 38.04 -2.86 3.88
C ASN A 306 38.41 -2.68 2.39
N ASP A 307 37.43 -2.66 1.49
CA ASP A 307 37.62 -2.14 0.13
C ASP A 307 36.65 -0.99 -0.09
N SER A 308 37.22 0.21 -0.01
CA SER A 308 36.67 1.45 -0.55
C SER A 308 37.35 1.65 -1.90
N ASP A 309 36.58 1.76 -2.98
CA ASP A 309 37.05 2.40 -4.21
C ASP A 309 36.12 3.59 -4.51
N ASP A 310 36.73 4.74 -4.33
CA ASP A 310 36.37 6.09 -4.75
C ASP A 310 36.83 6.29 -6.20
N ASP A 311 36.08 7.07 -6.99
CA ASP A 311 36.63 7.94 -8.04
C ASP A 311 35.52 8.89 -8.56
N GLY A 312 35.83 10.18 -8.54
CA GLY A 312 34.96 11.33 -8.83
C GLY A 312 34.62 11.54 -10.32
N GLU A 313 34.15 12.69 -10.80
CA GLU A 313 34.16 14.08 -10.33
C GLU A 313 33.01 14.87 -11.01
N ASP A 314 32.82 16.09 -10.53
CA ASP A 314 31.78 17.09 -10.80
C ASP A 314 31.61 17.58 -12.24
N VAL A 315 30.39 18.07 -12.55
CA VAL A 315 30.19 19.21 -13.45
C VAL A 315 29.09 20.13 -12.88
N GLU A 316 29.50 21.33 -12.48
CA GLU A 316 28.65 22.48 -12.17
C GLU A 316 27.79 22.86 -13.38
N ASN A 317 26.53 23.23 -13.16
CA ASN A 317 25.90 24.23 -14.02
C ASN A 317 24.94 25.11 -13.23
N GLN A 318 25.26 26.39 -13.25
CA GLN A 318 24.47 27.51 -12.77
C GLN A 318 23.18 27.62 -13.59
N ASN A 319 22.07 27.95 -12.93
CA ASN A 319 21.01 28.79 -13.51
C ASN A 319 20.25 29.45 -12.35
N GLU A 320 20.52 30.74 -12.19
CA GLU A 320 19.61 31.70 -11.56
C GLU A 320 18.36 31.81 -12.45
N ASP A 321 17.17 31.67 -11.86
CA ASP A 321 15.92 32.36 -12.20
C ASP A 321 14.78 31.72 -11.39
N SER A 322 14.55 32.24 -10.19
CA SER A 322 13.37 31.96 -9.36
C SER A 322 12.90 33.27 -8.75
N ASP A 323 11.63 33.64 -8.96
CA ASP A 323 10.85 34.38 -7.95
C ASP A 323 9.35 34.55 -8.30
N ASP A 324 8.86 34.21 -9.51
CA ASP A 324 7.44 34.42 -9.85
C ASP A 324 6.55 33.15 -9.82
N SER A 325 7.11 31.94 -9.83
CA SER A 325 6.33 30.69 -9.83
C SER A 325 5.77 30.27 -8.46
N ASP A 326 6.38 30.75 -7.37
CA ASP A 326 6.02 30.34 -6.01
C ASP A 326 4.74 31.05 -5.51
N LEU A 327 4.42 32.22 -6.07
CA LEU A 327 3.24 33.01 -5.69
C LEU A 327 1.94 32.50 -6.34
N GLU A 328 2.00 31.97 -7.56
CA GLU A 328 0.83 31.34 -8.20
C GLU A 328 0.44 30.01 -7.54
N TYR A 329 1.42 29.20 -7.13
CA TYR A 329 1.18 27.93 -6.44
C TYR A 329 0.57 28.12 -5.05
N LEU A 330 1.07 29.09 -4.27
CA LEU A 330 0.47 29.50 -2.99
C LEU A 330 -0.97 30.04 -3.17
N GLY A 331 -1.24 30.76 -4.26
CA GLY A 331 -2.57 31.24 -4.61
C GLY A 331 -3.58 30.11 -4.85
N HIS A 332 -3.18 29.05 -5.56
CA HIS A 332 -4.02 27.88 -5.79
C HIS A 332 -4.32 27.09 -4.52
N ILE A 333 -3.30 26.89 -3.66
CA ILE A 333 -3.46 26.24 -2.35
C ILE A 333 -4.42 27.02 -1.45
N MET A 334 -4.24 28.35 -1.35
CA MET A 334 -5.12 29.20 -0.54
C MET A 334 -6.56 29.21 -1.07
N THR A 335 -6.75 29.12 -2.38
CA THR A 335 -8.09 29.02 -3.01
C THR A 335 -8.74 27.66 -2.72
N HIS A 336 -7.97 26.57 -2.75
CA HIS A 336 -8.45 25.23 -2.41
C HIS A 336 -8.83 25.14 -0.93
N ILE A 337 -7.99 25.67 -0.04
CA ILE A 337 -8.24 25.73 1.42
C ILE A 337 -9.45 26.62 1.73
N ALA A 338 -9.61 27.76 1.05
CA ALA A 338 -10.78 28.64 1.22
C ALA A 338 -12.09 27.94 0.81
N GLY A 339 -12.05 27.04 -0.18
CA GLY A 339 -13.21 26.24 -0.61
C GLY A 339 -13.73 25.28 0.46
N PHE A 340 -12.90 24.85 1.41
CA PHE A 340 -13.29 24.00 2.55
C PHE A 340 -13.74 24.78 3.78
N MET A 341 -13.60 26.11 3.78
CA MET A 341 -13.95 27.00 4.89
C MET A 341 -15.33 27.68 4.76
N VAL A 342 -16.11 27.38 3.70
CA VAL A 342 -17.47 27.92 3.47
C VAL A 342 -18.56 26.93 3.86
#